data_AF-A0A916TIB7-F1
#
_entry.id   AF-A0A916TIB7-F1
#
_cell.length_a   1.000
_cell.length_b   1.000
_cell.length_c   1.000
_cell.angle_alpha   90.00
_cell.angle_beta   90.00
_cell.angle_gamma   90.00
#
_symmetry.space_group_name_H-M   'P 1'
#
loop_
_entity.id
_entity.type
_entity.pdbx_description
1 polymer ?
#
loop_
_entity_poly.entity_id
_entity_poly.type
_entity_poly.pdbx_seq_one_letter_code
_entity_poly.pdbx_strand_id
1 'polypeptide(L)'
;METSRWRHEPVGYRCPFCAFQRGEWNDRNAASDLVVQRELVFARIAPKWWPENAGGALVIPNEHVENLYELPTDVGHALWDLTREVAIGMRETYGCQGVSTRQHNEPAGDQDVWHLHLHVLPRYDGDDLYLRHRAARYVDAAERADFAARLSDALG
;
A
#
# COMPACT_ATOMS: atom_id res chain seq x y z
N MET A 1 26.13 -4.08 -15.07
CA MET A 1 24.79 -4.30 -14.50
C MET A 1 23.82 -3.84 -15.54
N GLU A 2 23.27 -4.78 -16.30
CA GLU A 2 22.28 -4.48 -17.33
C GLU A 2 21.03 -3.98 -16.61
N THR A 3 20.67 -2.72 -16.82
CA THR A 3 19.44 -2.15 -16.29
C THR A 3 18.31 -2.98 -16.88
N SER A 4 17.58 -3.69 -16.04
CA SER A 4 16.45 -4.51 -16.46
C SER A 4 15.53 -3.72 -17.39
N ARG A 5 15.13 -4.34 -18.50
CA ARG A 5 14.34 -3.72 -19.58
C ARG A 5 12.98 -3.17 -19.12
N TRP A 6 12.55 -3.49 -17.91
CA TRP A 6 11.25 -3.13 -17.36
C TRP A 6 11.30 -2.04 -16.28
N ARG A 7 12.49 -1.46 -16.03
CA ARG A 7 12.67 -0.40 -15.05
C ARG A 7 12.31 0.97 -15.61
N HIS A 8 11.50 1.69 -14.85
CA HIS A 8 10.97 3.01 -15.17
C HIS A 8 11.24 4.03 -14.07
N GLU A 9 11.93 3.64 -12.98
CA GLU A 9 12.40 4.60 -11.99
C GLU A 9 13.27 5.72 -12.61
N PRO A 10 12.96 7.00 -12.38
CA PRO A 10 13.77 8.10 -12.89
C PRO A 10 15.18 8.12 -12.26
N VAL A 11 16.16 8.64 -13.00
CA VAL A 11 17.49 8.90 -12.43
C VAL A 11 17.38 9.83 -11.23
N GLY A 12 17.94 9.43 -10.09
CA GLY A 12 17.88 10.19 -8.84
C GLY A 12 16.53 10.09 -8.11
N TYR A 13 15.69 9.11 -8.48
CA TYR A 13 14.42 8.85 -7.80
C TYR A 13 14.61 8.64 -6.29
N ARG A 14 13.87 9.41 -5.49
CA ARG A 14 13.80 9.25 -4.04
C ARG A 14 12.54 8.47 -3.70
N CYS A 15 12.69 7.16 -3.50
CA CYS A 15 11.58 6.28 -3.20
C CYS A 15 10.89 6.67 -1.87
N PRO A 16 9.57 6.98 -1.88
CA PRO A 16 8.83 7.38 -0.68
C PRO A 16 8.66 6.24 0.34
N PHE A 17 8.68 4.98 -0.10
CA PHE A 17 8.59 3.82 0.79
C PHE A 17 9.92 3.50 1.46
N CYS A 18 11.04 3.64 0.75
CA CYS A 18 12.36 3.55 1.38
C CYS A 18 12.58 4.72 2.37
N ALA A 19 12.13 5.93 2.02
CA ALA A 19 12.14 7.07 2.93
C ALA A 19 11.31 6.78 4.20
N PHE A 20 10.11 6.20 4.05
CA PHE A 20 9.28 5.78 5.18
C PHE A 20 10.00 4.79 6.11
N GLN A 21 10.64 3.75 5.58
CA GLN A 21 11.40 2.79 6.40
C GLN A 21 12.62 3.42 7.11
N ARG A 22 13.20 4.47 6.53
CA ARG A 22 14.28 5.25 7.18
C ARG A 22 13.77 6.26 8.21
N GLY A 23 12.46 6.37 8.42
CA GLY A 23 11.87 7.34 9.35
C GLY A 23 11.81 8.77 8.80
N GLU A 24 11.85 8.93 7.48
CA GLU A 24 11.76 10.24 6.82
C GLU A 24 10.29 10.59 6.54
N TRP A 25 9.76 11.56 7.29
CA TRP A 25 8.34 11.93 7.28
C TRP A 25 8.02 13.18 6.43
N ASN A 26 6.82 13.24 5.85
CA ASN A 26 6.29 14.38 5.09
C ASN A 26 4.75 14.39 5.04
N ASP A 27 4.13 15.29 4.29
CA ASP A 27 2.66 15.40 4.21
C ASP A 27 1.94 14.14 3.66
N ARG A 28 2.68 13.20 3.07
CA ARG A 28 2.17 11.93 2.50
C ARG A 28 2.50 10.71 3.36
N ASN A 29 3.25 10.87 4.45
CA ASN A 29 3.55 9.76 5.34
C ASN A 29 3.83 10.19 6.79
N ALA A 30 3.53 9.32 7.74
CA ALA A 30 3.83 9.53 9.15
C ALA A 30 4.16 8.19 9.81
N ALA A 31 4.91 8.23 10.92
CA ALA A 31 5.19 7.02 11.70
C ALA A 31 3.92 6.25 12.10
N SER A 32 2.83 6.99 12.39
CA SER A 32 1.52 6.44 12.72
C SER A 32 0.82 5.71 11.57
N ASP A 33 1.33 5.77 10.34
CA ASP A 33 0.75 5.03 9.21
C ASP A 33 1.15 3.55 9.23
N LEU A 34 2.20 3.17 9.99
CA LEU A 34 2.65 1.78 10.07
C LEU A 34 1.57 0.91 10.72
N VAL A 35 1.16 -0.13 10.00
CA VAL A 35 0.23 -1.15 10.52
C VAL A 35 1.04 -2.29 11.11
N VAL A 36 2.00 -2.81 10.34
CA VAL A 36 2.80 -3.95 10.78
C VAL A 36 4.10 -4.06 9.97
N GLN A 37 5.16 -4.53 10.62
CA GLN A 37 6.47 -4.80 10.05
C GLN A 37 6.77 -6.30 10.18
N ARG A 38 7.08 -6.96 9.05
CA ARG A 38 7.57 -8.35 9.01
C ARG A 38 9.00 -8.37 8.47
N GLU A 39 9.58 -9.57 8.42
CA GLU A 39 10.97 -9.78 7.97
C GLU A 39 11.21 -9.31 6.53
N LEU A 40 10.30 -9.62 5.60
CA LEU A 40 10.48 -9.32 4.16
C LEU A 40 9.56 -8.21 3.63
N VAL A 41 8.49 -7.89 4.35
CA VAL A 41 7.42 -6.99 3.92
C VAL A 41 6.89 -6.18 5.09
N PHE A 42 6.23 -5.07 4.79
CA PHE A 42 5.51 -4.26 5.76
C PHE A 42 4.19 -3.77 5.19
N ALA A 43 3.25 -3.41 6.06
CA ALA A 43 2.01 -2.78 5.66
C ALA A 43 1.82 -1.42 6.33
N ARG A 44 1.24 -0.49 5.59
CA ARG A 44 0.91 0.85 6.09
C ARG A 44 -0.38 1.39 5.46
N ILE A 45 -1.02 2.34 6.12
CA ILE A 45 -2.16 3.06 5.56
C ILE A 45 -1.68 3.99 4.42
N ALA A 46 -2.41 3.95 3.30
CA ALA A 46 -2.16 4.78 2.13
C ALA A 46 -2.65 6.22 2.39
N PRO A 47 -1.96 7.25 1.89
CA PRO A 47 -2.36 8.64 2.09
C PRO A 47 -3.43 9.14 1.12
N LYS A 48 -3.79 8.36 0.10
CA LYS A 48 -4.74 8.73 -0.96
C LYS A 48 -5.94 7.79 -0.91
N TRP A 49 -7.13 8.34 -0.66
CA TRP A 49 -8.37 7.57 -0.50
C TRP A 49 -9.41 7.95 -1.56
N TRP A 50 -10.20 6.97 -1.96
CA TRP A 50 -11.40 7.17 -2.75
C TRP A 50 -12.61 7.44 -1.84
N PRO A 51 -13.65 8.14 -2.34
CA PRO A 51 -14.90 8.31 -1.60
C PRO A 51 -15.44 6.96 -1.14
N GLU A 52 -15.95 6.89 0.09
CA GLU A 52 -16.50 5.66 0.70
C GLU A 52 -15.50 4.50 0.85
N ASN A 53 -14.19 4.69 0.61
CA ASN A 53 -13.16 3.65 0.72
C ASN A 53 -11.98 4.08 1.62
N ALA A 54 -12.28 4.71 2.75
CA ALA A 54 -11.29 5.13 3.73
C ALA A 54 -10.52 3.94 4.33
N GLY A 55 -9.26 4.16 4.72
CA GLY A 55 -8.44 3.14 5.38
C GLY A 55 -7.73 2.15 4.45
N GLY A 56 -7.68 2.41 3.15
CA GLY A 56 -6.90 1.59 2.21
C GLY A 56 -5.42 1.48 2.63
N ALA A 57 -4.87 0.28 2.55
CA ALA A 57 -3.50 -0.02 2.95
C ALA A 57 -2.64 -0.43 1.76
N LEU A 58 -1.33 -0.37 1.95
CA LEU A 58 -0.32 -0.84 1.02
C LEU A 58 0.48 -1.94 1.72
N VAL A 59 0.67 -3.08 1.04
CA VAL A 59 1.65 -4.11 1.42
C VAL A 59 2.85 -3.97 0.49
N ILE A 60 4.04 -3.84 1.07
CA ILE A 60 5.25 -3.35 0.38
C ILE A 60 6.43 -4.23 0.80
N PRO A 61 7.30 -4.67 -0.12
CA PRO A 61 8.60 -5.25 0.23
C PRO A 61 9.46 -4.32 1.08
N ASN A 62 10.24 -4.89 1.99
CA ASN A 62 11.22 -4.12 2.76
C ASN A 62 12.33 -3.63 1.82
N GLU A 63 12.90 -4.54 1.05
CA GLU A 63 13.89 -4.22 0.03
C GLU A 63 13.27 -3.53 -1.18
N HIS A 64 14.00 -2.59 -1.78
CA HIS A 64 13.53 -1.89 -2.96
C HIS A 64 13.46 -2.82 -4.16
N VAL A 65 12.24 -3.15 -4.57
CA VAL A 65 11.94 -3.87 -5.81
C VAL A 65 10.96 -3.01 -6.60
N GLU A 66 11.31 -2.64 -7.85
CA GLU A 66 10.50 -1.67 -8.60
C GLU A 66 9.12 -2.22 -8.97
N ASN A 67 9.07 -3.46 -9.47
CA ASN A 67 7.89 -4.04 -10.10
C ASN A 67 7.82 -5.56 -9.90
N LEU A 68 6.72 -6.17 -10.35
CA LEU A 68 6.41 -7.58 -10.16
C LEU A 68 7.40 -8.52 -10.85
N TYR A 69 7.97 -8.08 -11.98
CA TYR A 69 8.80 -8.93 -12.83
C TYR A 69 10.14 -9.29 -12.19
N GLU A 70 10.57 -8.49 -11.22
CA GLU A 70 11.83 -8.66 -10.48
C GLU A 70 11.62 -9.12 -9.04
N LEU A 71 10.38 -9.38 -8.63
CA LEU A 71 10.06 -9.75 -7.26
C LEU A 71 10.62 -11.14 -6.93
N PRO A 72 11.50 -11.26 -5.91
CA PRO A 72 11.96 -12.56 -5.44
C PRO A 72 10.80 -13.44 -4.97
N THR A 73 10.87 -14.74 -5.22
CA THR A 73 9.75 -15.67 -4.95
C THR A 73 9.33 -15.69 -3.48
N ASP A 74 10.29 -15.70 -2.56
CA ASP A 74 10.07 -15.68 -1.11
C ASP A 74 9.40 -14.37 -0.66
N VAL A 75 9.86 -13.23 -1.18
CA VAL A 75 9.22 -11.93 -0.96
C VAL A 75 7.80 -11.92 -1.52
N GLY A 76 7.58 -12.54 -2.68
CA GLY A 76 6.26 -12.69 -3.29
C GLY A 76 5.28 -13.50 -2.44
N HIS A 77 5.74 -14.59 -1.82
CA HIS A 77 4.93 -15.35 -0.86
C HIS A 77 4.59 -14.50 0.38
N ALA A 78 5.60 -13.89 0.99
CA ALA A 78 5.41 -13.05 2.17
C ALA A 78 4.46 -11.86 1.90
N LEU A 79 4.54 -11.26 0.71
CA LEU A 79 3.65 -10.19 0.26
C LEU A 79 2.19 -10.65 0.27
N TRP A 80 1.90 -11.81 -0.30
CA TRP A 80 0.52 -12.33 -0.37
C TRP A 80 0.01 -12.87 0.97
N ASP A 81 0.87 -13.43 1.81
CA ASP A 81 0.54 -13.81 3.18
C ASP A 81 0.10 -12.58 3.99
N LEU A 82 0.91 -11.51 3.97
CA LEU A 82 0.57 -10.27 4.65
C LEU A 82 -0.65 -9.56 4.02
N THR A 83 -0.83 -9.66 2.70
CA THR A 83 -2.02 -9.16 2.01
C THR A 83 -3.29 -9.82 2.53
N ARG A 84 -3.25 -11.14 2.73
CA ARG A 84 -4.37 -11.90 3.31
C ARG A 84 -4.65 -11.46 4.74
N GLU A 85 -3.61 -11.33 5.58
CA GLU A 85 -3.74 -10.83 6.96
C GLU A 85 -4.41 -9.44 6.99
N VAL A 86 -3.89 -8.49 6.21
CA VAL A 86 -4.45 -7.14 6.09
C VAL A 86 -5.90 -7.16 5.62
N ALA A 87 -6.23 -7.95 4.60
CA ALA A 87 -7.60 -8.06 4.09
C ALA A 87 -8.58 -8.59 5.14
N ILE A 88 -8.17 -9.58 5.94
CA ILE A 88 -8.98 -10.12 7.04
C ILE A 88 -9.14 -9.06 8.14
N GLY A 89 -8.03 -8.45 8.59
CA GLY A 89 -8.06 -7.40 9.61
C GLY A 89 -8.93 -6.21 9.22
N MET A 90 -8.92 -5.80 7.94
CA MET A 90 -9.80 -4.75 7.42
C MET A 90 -11.28 -5.13 7.54
N ARG A 91 -11.64 -6.37 7.18
CA ARG A 91 -13.04 -6.82 7.27
C ARG A 91 -13.53 -6.86 8.71
N GLU A 92 -12.68 -7.31 9.63
CA GLU A 92 -13.03 -7.44 11.04
C GLU A 92 -13.13 -6.09 11.75
N THR A 93 -12.29 -5.12 11.35
CA THR A 93 -12.20 -3.84 12.06
C THR A 93 -12.99 -2.72 11.40
N TYR A 94 -13.05 -2.65 10.07
CA TYR A 94 -13.67 -1.53 9.35
C TYR A 94 -15.15 -1.75 9.06
N GLY A 95 -15.65 -2.98 9.22
CA GLY A 95 -17.04 -3.32 8.93
C GLY A 95 -17.37 -3.33 7.43
N CYS A 96 -16.36 -3.43 6.57
CA CYS A 96 -16.54 -3.48 5.12
C CYS A 96 -17.11 -4.84 4.66
N GLN A 97 -17.97 -4.81 3.63
CA GLN A 97 -18.61 -6.00 3.07
C GLN A 97 -17.65 -6.82 2.17
N GLY A 98 -16.58 -6.21 1.68
CA GLY A 98 -15.58 -6.88 0.86
C GLY A 98 -14.22 -6.20 0.85
N VAL A 99 -13.30 -6.75 0.07
CA VAL A 99 -11.95 -6.20 -0.13
C VAL A 99 -11.59 -6.30 -1.60
N SER A 100 -10.85 -5.32 -2.12
CA SER A 100 -10.23 -5.38 -3.45
C SER A 100 -8.72 -5.22 -3.33
N THR A 101 -7.98 -6.02 -4.10
CA THR A 101 -6.53 -5.90 -4.21
C THR A 101 -6.14 -5.38 -5.59
N ARG A 102 -5.19 -4.44 -5.68
CA ARG A 102 -4.67 -3.92 -6.95
C ARG A 102 -3.17 -3.73 -6.87
N GLN A 103 -2.45 -4.11 -7.92
CA GLN A 103 -1.02 -3.90 -8.05
C GLN A 103 -0.75 -3.43 -9.48
N HIS A 104 0.16 -2.48 -9.64
CA HIS A 104 0.47 -1.82 -10.91
C HIS A 104 1.92 -2.03 -11.28
N ASN A 105 2.17 -2.22 -12.56
CA ASN A 105 3.52 -2.30 -13.11
C ASN A 105 3.61 -1.34 -14.29
N GLU A 106 4.68 -0.54 -14.31
CA GLU A 106 5.04 0.34 -15.42
C GLU A 106 4.02 1.50 -15.64
N PRO A 107 4.37 2.53 -16.44
CA PRO A 107 3.47 3.67 -16.67
C PRO A 107 2.11 3.27 -17.26
N ALA A 108 2.08 2.29 -18.15
CA ALA A 108 0.84 1.83 -18.77
C ALA A 108 -0.08 1.05 -17.81
N GLY A 109 0.47 0.54 -16.70
CA GLY A 109 -0.30 -0.08 -15.64
C GLY A 109 -0.80 0.90 -14.57
N ASP A 110 -0.57 2.21 -14.72
CA ASP A 110 -0.81 3.26 -13.72
C ASP A 110 0.12 3.22 -12.49
N GLN A 111 1.33 2.65 -12.59
CA GLN A 111 2.29 2.71 -11.48
C GLN A 111 2.85 4.13 -11.33
N ASP A 112 2.73 4.74 -10.15
CA ASP A 112 3.21 6.10 -9.85
C ASP A 112 4.31 6.15 -8.77
N VAL A 113 4.45 5.08 -7.98
CA VAL A 113 5.58 4.84 -7.07
C VAL A 113 6.39 3.65 -7.57
N TRP A 114 7.66 3.89 -7.92
CA TRP A 114 8.61 2.91 -8.47
C TRP A 114 9.20 2.02 -7.39
N HIS A 115 8.33 1.44 -6.56
CA HIS A 115 8.62 0.40 -5.59
C HIS A 115 7.32 -0.39 -5.49
N LEU A 116 7.36 -1.67 -5.80
CA LEU A 116 6.23 -2.57 -5.78
C LEU A 116 5.42 -2.38 -4.49
N HIS A 117 4.13 -2.19 -4.67
CA HIS A 117 3.18 -2.08 -3.58
C HIS A 117 1.86 -2.68 -4.05
N LEU A 118 1.25 -3.46 -3.17
CA LEU A 118 -0.07 -4.01 -3.40
C LEU A 118 -1.09 -3.25 -2.56
N HIS A 119 -2.04 -2.61 -3.24
CA HIS A 119 -3.16 -1.96 -2.58
C HIS A 119 -4.11 -3.02 -2.02
N VAL A 120 -4.55 -2.81 -0.79
CA VAL A 120 -5.67 -3.54 -0.16
C VAL A 120 -6.72 -2.50 0.22
N LEU A 121 -7.90 -2.59 -0.40
CA LEU A 121 -8.94 -1.57 -0.31
C LEU A 121 -10.20 -2.17 0.33
N PRO A 122 -10.72 -1.60 1.43
CA PRO A 122 -12.01 -2.00 1.95
C PRO A 122 -13.13 -1.61 0.97
N ARG A 123 -14.12 -2.48 0.79
CA ARG A 123 -15.23 -2.28 -0.15
C ARG A 123 -16.56 -2.26 0.59
N TYR A 124 -17.42 -1.33 0.19
CA TYR A 124 -18.74 -1.16 0.75
C TYR A 124 -19.78 -1.19 -0.38
N ASP A 125 -20.98 -1.68 -0.06
CA ASP A 125 -22.06 -1.71 -1.05
C ASP A 125 -22.37 -0.30 -1.56
N GLY A 126 -22.32 -0.10 -2.87
CA GLY A 126 -22.53 1.21 -3.51
C GLY A 126 -21.37 2.20 -3.40
N ASP A 127 -20.16 1.74 -3.05
CA ASP A 127 -18.97 2.63 -2.99
C ASP A 127 -18.53 3.17 -4.36
N ASP A 128 -18.94 2.50 -5.45
CA ASP A 128 -18.63 2.86 -6.83
C ASP A 128 -17.12 3.11 -7.09
N LEU A 129 -16.21 2.39 -6.39
CA LEU A 129 -14.76 2.65 -6.39
C LEU A 129 -14.19 2.94 -7.79
N TYR A 130 -14.56 2.13 -8.80
CA TYR A 130 -14.05 2.27 -10.17
C TYR A 130 -14.68 3.44 -10.95
N LEU A 131 -15.89 3.86 -10.60
CA LEU A 131 -16.56 5.01 -11.23
C LEU A 131 -16.10 6.34 -10.61
N ARG A 132 -15.70 6.32 -9.34
CA ARG A 132 -15.31 7.52 -8.56
C ARG A 132 -13.80 7.76 -8.52
N HIS A 133 -13.03 7.15 -9.42
CA HIS A 133 -11.57 7.20 -9.34
C HIS A 133 -10.97 8.62 -9.35
N ARG A 134 -11.65 9.57 -10.02
CA ARG A 134 -11.23 10.98 -10.11
C ARG A 134 -11.51 11.81 -8.85
N ALA A 135 -12.29 11.28 -7.92
CA ALA A 135 -12.65 11.95 -6.67
C ALA A 135 -11.72 11.58 -5.52
N ALA A 136 -10.61 10.87 -5.80
CA ALA A 136 -9.63 10.54 -4.79
C ALA A 136 -8.98 11.80 -4.20
N ARG A 137 -8.78 11.83 -2.89
CA ARG A 137 -8.11 12.92 -2.18
C ARG A 137 -6.98 12.39 -1.33
N TYR A 138 -6.00 13.27 -1.06
CA TYR A 138 -5.06 13.02 0.02
C TYR A 138 -5.71 13.38 1.35
N VAL A 139 -5.46 12.56 2.37
CA VAL A 139 -5.96 12.74 3.74
C VAL A 139 -4.80 13.10 4.67
N ASP A 140 -5.07 13.77 5.78
CA ASP A 140 -4.01 14.12 6.74
C ASP A 140 -3.57 12.91 7.59
N ALA A 141 -2.51 13.07 8.37
CA ALA A 141 -1.99 11.97 9.19
C ALA A 141 -2.92 11.57 10.34
N ALA A 142 -3.74 12.50 10.84
CA ALA A 142 -4.65 12.25 11.95
C ALA A 142 -5.84 11.37 11.49
N GLU A 143 -6.39 11.64 10.30
CA GLU A 143 -7.41 10.79 9.66
C GLU A 143 -6.90 9.36 9.46
N ARG A 144 -5.63 9.17 9.09
CA ARG A 144 -5.03 7.84 8.84
C ARG A 144 -4.71 7.07 10.11
N ALA A 145 -4.34 7.76 11.18
CA ALA A 145 -3.85 7.15 12.40
C ALA A 145 -4.89 6.21 13.06
N ASP A 146 -6.17 6.56 13.03
CA ASP A 146 -7.25 5.69 13.56
C ASP A 146 -7.30 4.34 12.82
N PHE A 147 -7.28 4.38 11.49
CA PHE A 147 -7.30 3.18 10.66
C PHE A 147 -6.03 2.33 10.87
N ALA A 148 -4.87 2.97 10.96
CA ALA A 148 -3.62 2.27 11.20
C ALA A 148 -3.63 1.55 12.55
N ALA A 149 -4.06 2.24 13.62
CA ALA A 149 -4.14 1.68 14.97
C ALA A 149 -5.11 0.49 15.03
N ARG A 150 -6.33 0.65 14.50
CA ARG A 150 -7.33 -0.44 14.48
C ARG A 150 -6.85 -1.66 13.73
N LEU A 151 -6.22 -1.45 12.57
CA LEU A 151 -5.70 -2.56 11.77
C LEU A 151 -4.47 -3.19 12.41
N SER A 152 -3.59 -2.41 13.04
CA SER A 152 -2.44 -2.93 13.79
C SER A 152 -2.91 -3.83 14.94
N ASP A 153 -3.89 -3.36 15.73
CA ASP A 153 -4.48 -4.14 16.83
C ASP A 153 -5.07 -5.49 16.35
N ALA A 154 -5.66 -5.54 15.16
CA ALA A 154 -6.22 -6.77 14.60
C ALA A 154 -5.17 -7.76 14.07
N LEU A 155 -3.97 -7.29 13.71
CA LEU A 155 -2.90 -8.12 13.16
C LEU A 155 -1.92 -8.64 14.23
N GLY A 156 -2.03 -8.14 15.47
CA GLY A 156 -1.16 -8.49 16.61
C GLY A 156 0.29 -8.09 16.41
#